data_AF-A0ABD6NZQ3-F1
#
_entry.id   AF-A0ABD6NZQ3-F1
#
_cell.length_a   1.000
_cell.length_b   1.000
_cell.length_c   1.000
_cell.angle_alpha   90.00
_cell.angle_beta   90.00
_cell.angle_gamma   90.00
#
_symmetry.space_group_name_H-M   'P 1'
#
loop_
_entity.id
_entity.type
_entity.pdbx_description
1 polymer ?
#
loop_
_entity_poly.entity_id
_entity_poly.type
_entity_poly.pdbx_seq_one_letter_code
_entity_poly.pdbx_strand_id
1 'polypeptide(L)'
;MTAHPPSVNADRQPASGGQMRPTMYRICIRGRVTERLGCALEGMRLEAGATDTAFTGEIRDQSQLYGLLDRVRDLGLELISVQPQLAADPATTTRVRRDL
;
A
#
# COMPACT_ATOMS: atom_id res chain seq x y z
N MET A 1 25.44 -51.48 20.29
CA MET A 1 24.99 -51.22 18.90
C MET A 1 23.50 -50.95 18.95
N THR A 2 23.11 -49.68 19.04
CA THR A 2 21.71 -49.24 19.00
C THR A 2 21.64 -48.18 17.92
N ALA A 3 21.07 -48.56 16.77
CA ALA A 3 20.94 -47.68 15.62
C ALA A 3 20.00 -46.52 15.96
N HIS A 4 20.52 -45.30 15.94
CA HIS A 4 19.71 -44.09 15.82
C HIS A 4 19.23 -43.99 14.36
N PRO A 5 17.93 -43.81 14.10
CA PRO A 5 17.50 -43.38 12.77
C PRO A 5 17.89 -41.91 12.56
N PRO A 6 18.43 -41.53 11.39
CA PRO A 6 18.49 -40.15 10.96
C PRO A 6 17.25 -39.79 10.13
N SER A 7 16.90 -38.51 10.14
CA SER A 7 16.06 -37.78 9.17
C SER A 7 14.62 -37.47 9.57
N VAL A 8 14.36 -36.18 9.86
CA VAL A 8 13.38 -35.31 9.18
C VAL A 8 13.83 -33.86 9.46
N ASN A 9 14.65 -33.28 8.60
CA ASN A 9 14.32 -32.43 7.45
C ASN A 9 13.60 -31.10 7.78
N ALA A 10 14.21 -30.04 7.24
CA ALA A 10 13.61 -28.83 6.71
C ALA A 10 12.57 -28.06 7.56
N ASP A 11 13.07 -27.01 8.20
CA ASP A 11 12.73 -25.61 7.91
C ASP A 11 12.87 -24.85 9.23
N ARG A 12 14.10 -24.40 9.54
CA ARG A 12 14.25 -23.27 10.43
C ARG A 12 13.67 -22.08 9.68
N GLN A 13 12.36 -21.95 9.75
CA GLN A 13 11.61 -20.78 9.35
C GLN A 13 12.31 -19.60 10.04
N PRO A 14 12.99 -18.71 9.29
CA PRO A 14 13.61 -17.56 9.92
C PRO A 14 12.49 -16.77 10.57
N ALA A 15 12.70 -16.42 11.83
CA ALA A 15 11.79 -15.62 12.64
C ALA A 15 11.09 -14.57 11.77
N SER A 16 9.77 -14.70 11.65
CA SER A 16 8.91 -13.73 10.96
C SER A 16 8.86 -12.43 11.77
N GLY A 17 10.00 -11.74 11.86
CA GLY A 17 9.99 -10.30 12.08
C GLY A 17 9.32 -9.73 10.85
N GLY A 18 8.11 -9.20 11.01
CA GLY A 18 7.26 -8.68 9.94
C GLY A 18 7.94 -7.56 9.18
N GLN A 19 8.84 -7.93 8.26
CA GLN A 19 9.34 -7.03 7.25
C GLN A 19 8.22 -6.87 6.25
N MET A 20 7.39 -5.83 6.46
CA MET A 20 6.59 -5.33 5.36
C MET A 20 7.55 -5.06 4.22
N ARG A 21 7.40 -5.83 3.15
CA ARG A 21 8.02 -5.46 1.89
C ARG A 21 7.34 -4.17 1.44
N PRO A 22 8.10 -3.23 0.85
CA PRO A 22 7.50 -2.06 0.23
C PRO A 22 6.36 -2.50 -0.67
N THR A 23 5.14 -2.11 -0.31
CA THR A 23 3.92 -2.54 -0.98
C THR A 23 3.22 -1.30 -1.48
N MET A 24 2.76 -1.34 -2.72
CA MET A 24 1.94 -0.26 -3.27
C MET A 24 0.59 -0.29 -2.54
N TYR A 25 0.16 0.84 -1.97
CA TYR A 25 -1.16 0.96 -1.37
C TYR A 25 -2.00 1.94 -2.15
N ARG A 26 -3.29 1.65 -2.23
CA ARG A 26 -4.33 2.54 -2.72
C ARG A 26 -5.25 2.92 -1.59
N ILE A 27 -5.36 4.22 -1.35
CA ILE A 27 -6.10 4.81 -0.24
C ILE A 27 -7.17 5.72 -0.84
N CYS A 28 -8.42 5.32 -0.72
CA CYS A 28 -9.56 6.06 -1.24
C CYS A 28 -10.18 6.88 -0.12
N ILE A 29 -10.46 8.14 -0.41
CA ILE A 29 -11.13 9.07 0.50
C ILE A 29 -12.29 9.74 -0.21
N ARG A 30 -13.29 10.15 0.57
CA ARG A 30 -14.52 10.73 0.05
C ARG A 30 -14.31 12.18 -0.34
N GLY A 31 -14.93 12.56 -1.45
CA GLY A 31 -14.89 13.90 -1.97
C GLY A 31 -13.63 14.19 -2.81
N ARG A 32 -13.55 15.43 -3.28
CA ARG A 32 -12.43 15.92 -4.08
C ARG A 32 -11.40 16.60 -3.20
N VAL A 33 -10.20 16.03 -3.16
CA VAL A 33 -9.04 16.67 -2.55
C VAL A 33 -8.45 17.64 -3.56
N THR A 34 -8.21 18.88 -3.12
CA THR A 34 -7.50 19.85 -3.95
C THR A 34 -6.04 19.46 -4.07
N GLU A 35 -5.39 19.84 -5.17
CA GLU A 35 -3.98 19.51 -5.43
C GLU A 35 -3.06 19.92 -4.26
N ARG A 36 -3.35 21.06 -3.62
CA ARG A 36 -2.65 21.55 -2.42
C ARG A 36 -2.70 20.60 -1.24
N LEU A 37 -3.85 19.97 -1.04
CA LEU A 37 -4.08 19.03 0.06
C LEU A 37 -3.49 17.65 -0.29
N GLY A 38 -3.45 17.31 -1.58
CA GLY A 38 -2.71 16.17 -2.10
C GLY A 38 -1.19 16.29 -1.94
N CYS A 39 -0.62 17.49 -2.07
CA CYS A 39 0.80 17.73 -1.81
C CYS A 39 1.21 17.44 -0.36
N ALA A 40 0.28 17.48 0.60
CA ALA A 40 0.56 17.11 1.98
C ALA A 40 0.79 15.60 2.16
N LEU A 41 0.42 14.78 1.18
CA LEU A 41 0.58 13.33 1.16
C LEU A 41 1.78 12.99 0.25
N GLU A 42 2.97 13.38 0.71
CA GLU A 42 4.23 13.24 -0.04
C GLU A 42 4.52 11.77 -0.39
N GLY A 43 5.00 11.53 -1.61
CA GLY A 43 5.30 10.19 -2.12
C GLY A 43 4.08 9.41 -2.61
N MET A 44 2.90 10.03 -2.66
CA MET A 44 1.70 9.44 -3.24
C MET A 44 1.23 10.16 -4.50
N ARG A 45 0.80 9.38 -5.49
CA ARG A 45 0.09 9.86 -6.66
C ARG A 45 -1.39 10.05 -6.30
N LEU A 46 -1.88 11.27 -6.47
CA LEU A 46 -3.29 11.60 -6.35
C LEU A 46 -3.99 11.32 -7.68
N GLU A 47 -5.07 10.55 -7.61
CA GLU A 47 -5.99 10.26 -8.70
C GLU A 47 -7.38 10.80 -8.30
N ALA A 48 -7.78 11.93 -8.88
CA ALA A 48 -9.09 12.52 -8.61
C ALA A 48 -10.16 11.77 -9.40
N GLY A 49 -11.04 11.07 -8.70
CA GLY A 49 -12.26 10.47 -9.27
C GLY A 49 -13.40 11.49 -9.32
N ALA A 50 -14.53 11.04 -9.88
CA ALA A 50 -15.73 11.87 -10.02
C ALA A 50 -16.32 12.31 -8.66
N THR A 51 -16.31 11.41 -7.67
CA THR A 51 -16.91 11.62 -6.34
C THR A 51 -15.90 11.45 -5.20
N ASP A 52 -14.78 10.77 -5.47
CA ASP A 52 -13.81 10.33 -4.47
C ASP A 52 -12.39 10.58 -4.98
N THR A 53 -11.42 10.66 -4.07
CA THR A 53 -10.00 10.80 -4.42
C THR A 53 -9.23 9.58 -3.97
N ALA A 54 -8.42 9.00 -4.87
CA ALA A 54 -7.56 7.89 -4.57
C ALA A 54 -6.09 8.32 -4.51
N PHE A 55 -5.39 7.94 -3.46
CA PHE A 55 -3.96 8.11 -3.29
C PHE A 55 -3.29 6.77 -3.50
N THR A 56 -2.35 6.70 -4.44
CA THR A 56 -1.60 5.49 -4.73
C THR A 56 -0.11 5.73 -4.57
N GLY A 57 0.57 4.93 -3.76
CA GLY A 57 1.97 5.16 -3.43
C GLY A 57 2.61 3.96 -2.77
N GLU A 58 3.94 3.88 -2.89
CA GLU A 58 4.72 2.84 -2.23
C GLU A 58 4.82 3.15 -0.74
N ILE A 59 4.38 2.20 0.07
CA ILE A 59 4.49 2.26 1.53
C ILE A 59 5.58 1.30 1.96
N ARG A 60 6.60 1.85 2.60
CA ARG A 60 7.81 1.14 3.05
C ARG A 60 7.59 0.35 4.33
N ASP A 61 6.73 0.86 5.21
CA ASP A 61 6.42 0.25 6.51
C ASP A 61 5.05 0.69 7.05
N GLN A 62 4.55 0.00 8.08
CA GLN A 62 3.26 0.31 8.71
C GLN A 62 3.21 1.73 9.28
N SER A 63 4.31 2.25 9.83
CA SER A 63 4.34 3.60 10.43
C SER A 63 4.13 4.67 9.37
N GLN A 64 4.69 4.49 8.16
CA GLN A 64 4.40 5.36 7.03
C GLN A 64 2.91 5.32 6.64
N LEU A 65 2.30 4.12 6.60
CA LEU A 65 0.87 3.99 6.34
C LEU A 65 0.04 4.73 7.39
N TYR A 66 0.30 4.46 8.67
CA TYR A 66 -0.44 5.09 9.75
C TYR A 66 -0.25 6.60 9.79
N GLY A 67 0.96 7.11 9.54
CA GLY A 67 1.21 8.55 9.47
C GLY A 67 0.45 9.24 8.35
N LEU A 68 0.24 8.55 7.23
CA LEU A 68 -0.57 9.05 6.14
C LEU A 68 -2.07 9.04 6.48
N LEU A 69 -2.58 7.98 7.12
CA LEU A 69 -3.97 7.93 7.60
C LEU A 69 -4.24 8.98 8.68
N ASP A 70 -3.25 9.26 9.53
CA ASP A 70 -3.29 10.32 10.53
C ASP A 70 -3.43 11.70 9.86
N ARG A 71 -2.64 11.97 8.83
CA ARG A 71 -2.79 13.20 8.01
C ARG A 71 -4.17 13.31 7.37
N VAL A 72 -4.72 12.22 6.83
CA VAL A 72 -6.09 12.22 6.28
C VAL A 72 -7.10 12.64 7.36
N ARG A 73 -6.96 12.12 8.58
CA ARG A 73 -7.82 12.49 9.71
C ARG A 73 -7.64 13.95 10.14
N ASP A 74 -6.40 14.43 10.24
CA ASP A 74 -6.09 15.81 10.64
C ASP A 74 -6.62 16.84 9.64
N LEU A 75 -6.70 16.47 8.37
CA LEU A 75 -7.29 17.27 7.31
C LEU A 75 -8.83 17.21 7.27
N GLY A 76 -9.45 16.43 8.16
CA GLY A 76 -10.90 16.25 8.22
C GLY A 76 -11.48 15.47 7.04
N LEU A 77 -10.65 14.67 6.36
CA LEU A 77 -11.06 13.90 5.19
C LEU A 77 -11.63 12.54 5.62
N GLU A 78 -12.69 12.11 4.95
CA GLU A 78 -13.35 10.83 5.25
C GLU A 78 -12.66 9.69 4.49
N LEU A 79 -12.00 8.80 5.22
CA LEU A 79 -11.36 7.61 4.66
C LEU A 79 -12.43 6.58 4.24
N ILE A 80 -12.42 6.19 2.96
CA ILE A 80 -13.34 5.17 2.43
C ILE A 80 -12.70 3.79 2.48
N SER A 81 -11.46 3.65 2.01
CA SER A 81 -10.82 2.34 1.89
C SER A 81 -9.31 2.44 1.84
N VAL A 82 -8.63 1.40 2.34
CA VAL A 82 -7.19 1.19 2.25
C VAL A 82 -6.96 -0.22 1.73
N GLN A 83 -6.33 -0.33 0.57
CA GLN A 83 -6.11 -1.62 -0.07
C GLN A 83 -4.65 -1.74 -0.53
N PRO A 84 -3.95 -2.85 -0.22
CA PRO A 84 -2.69 -3.15 -0.88
C PRO A 84 -2.97 -3.42 -2.36
N GLN A 85 -2.30 -2.69 -3.23
CA GLN A 85 -2.17 -3.05 -4.64
C GLN A 85 -1.09 -4.12 -4.69
N LEU A 86 -1.50 -5.38 -4.80
CA LEU A 86 -0.57 -6.42 -5.24
C LEU A 86 -0.04 -5.93 -6.59
N ALA A 87 1.25 -5.61 -6.66
CA ALA A 87 1.88 -5.28 -7.91
C ALA A 87 1.71 -6.52 -8.81
N ALA A 88 0.70 -6.48 -9.68
CA ALA A 88 0.73 -7.32 -10.86
C ALA A 88 2.06 -7.00 -11.52
N ASP A 89 2.82 -8.05 -11.84
CA ASP A 89 4.09 -8.01 -12.55
C ASP A 89 4.21 -6.75 -13.45
N PRO A 90 5.33 -6.01 -13.42
CA PRO A 90 5.47 -4.70 -14.07
C PRO A 90 5.27 -4.68 -15.61
N ALA A 91 4.79 -5.76 -16.22
CA ALA A 91 4.45 -5.87 -17.64
C ALA A 91 3.07 -5.30 -18.03
N THR A 92 2.26 -4.75 -17.12
CA THR A 92 0.96 -4.14 -17.51
C THR A 92 0.84 -2.71 -16.99
N THR A 93 1.74 -1.83 -17.45
CA THR A 93 1.39 -0.42 -17.61
C THR A 93 0.56 -0.29 -18.89
N THR A 94 -0.68 -0.77 -18.83
CA THR A 94 -1.68 -0.46 -19.87
C THR A 94 -2.21 0.93 -19.57
N ARG A 95 -1.72 1.88 -20.35
CA ARG A 95 -2.33 3.20 -20.52
C ARG A 95 -3.81 3.02 -20.84
N VAL A 96 -4.68 3.46 -19.93
CA VAL A 96 -6.08 3.78 -20.25
C VAL A 96 -6.12 5.30 -20.33
N ARG A 97 -5.86 5.82 -21.53
CA ARG A 97 -6.85 6.41 -22.42
C ARG A 97 -7.52 7.64 -21.80
N ARG A 98 -6.93 8.78 -22.16
CA ARG A 98 -7.59 10.07 -22.20
C ARG A 98 -8.56 10.02 -23.38
N ASP A 99 -9.77 9.55 -23.14
CA ASP A 99 -10.89 9.67 -24.07
C ASP A 99 -11.66 10.95 -23.72
N LEU A 100 -11.35 12.04 -24.45
CA LEU A 100 -12.28 12.89 -25.23
C LEU A 100 -11.58 14.20 -25.62
#